data_AF-A0A960K4E9-F1
#
_entry.id   AF-A0A960K4E9-F1
#
_cell.length_a   1.000
_cell.length_b   1.000
_cell.length_c   1.000
_cell.angle_alpha   90.00
_cell.angle_beta   90.00
_cell.angle_gamma   90.00
#
_symmetry.space_group_name_H-M   'P 1'
#
loop_
_entity.id
_entity.type
_entity.pdbx_description
1 polymer ?
#
loop_
_entity_poly.entity_id
_entity_poly.type
_entity_poly.pdbx_seq_one_letter_code
_entity_poly.pdbx_strand_id
1 'polypeptide(L)'
;EAGRASGIAVGDVIEALDGRPVDAWIEELSPYYAASNETTRLRDIGAFLGRGSCGKSTLSLRRGDDPRSVEVSRLEGRPPRVLPRDRPGDTFQLLSPEVAYLKLSSIRAQDLAGYLDRAAETRGLVVDLRNYPSESVVFALGRRLVEKPTPFARFTEGDLDSPGAFTWTEPLVLEPQAPTYRGNVAILVSEVSISHAEYTAMALRAGPRAVVVGSTTAGADGNV
;
A
#
# COMPACT_ATOMS: atom_id res chain seq x y z
N GLU A 1 15.12 -16.04 9.04
CA GLU A 1 15.91 -16.85 9.99
C GLU A 1 16.93 -16.02 10.77
N ALA A 2 17.75 -15.18 10.13
CA ALA A 2 18.74 -14.33 10.81
C ALA A 2 18.18 -13.41 11.93
N GLY A 3 17.01 -12.79 11.73
CA GLY A 3 16.42 -11.90 12.75
C GLY A 3 15.96 -12.58 14.05
N ARG A 4 15.59 -13.88 14.01
CA ARG A 4 15.27 -14.62 15.24
C ARG A 4 16.53 -15.00 16.02
N ALA A 5 17.62 -15.27 15.30
CA ALA A 5 18.92 -15.61 15.90
C ALA A 5 19.57 -14.41 16.60
N SER A 6 19.23 -13.18 16.24
CA SER A 6 19.71 -11.97 16.91
C SER A 6 18.91 -11.56 18.16
N GLY A 7 17.80 -12.25 18.49
CA GLY A 7 16.95 -11.91 19.63
C GLY A 7 16.02 -10.70 19.42
N ILE A 8 15.99 -10.16 18.19
CA ILE A 8 15.05 -9.11 17.77
C ILE A 8 13.66 -9.72 17.61
N ALA A 9 12.64 -9.03 18.12
CA ALA A 9 11.26 -9.46 18.05
C ALA A 9 10.35 -8.39 17.43
N VAL A 10 9.21 -8.83 16.92
CA VAL A 10 8.13 -7.91 16.50
C VAL A 10 7.70 -7.10 17.72
N GLY A 11 7.65 -5.78 17.57
CA GLY A 11 7.36 -4.83 18.64
C GLY A 11 8.59 -4.11 19.22
N ASP A 12 9.80 -4.54 18.86
CA ASP A 12 11.02 -3.79 19.20
C ASP A 12 11.08 -2.47 18.42
N VAL A 13 11.41 -1.38 19.11
CA VAL A 13 11.67 -0.07 18.51
C VAL A 13 13.16 0.11 18.36
N ILE A 14 13.65 0.33 17.13
CA ILE A 14 15.06 0.68 16.89
C ILE A 14 15.24 2.17 17.19
N GLU A 15 16.06 2.50 18.18
CA GLU A 15 16.31 3.88 18.62
C GLU A 15 17.65 4.42 18.09
N ALA A 16 18.63 3.53 17.88
CA ALA A 16 19.91 3.89 17.25
C ALA A 16 20.51 2.74 16.44
N LEU A 17 21.30 3.11 15.42
CA LEU A 17 22.09 2.22 14.58
C LEU A 17 23.55 2.68 14.61
N ASP A 18 24.45 1.78 14.98
CA ASP A 18 25.90 2.03 15.14
C ASP A 18 26.20 3.22 16.06
N GLY A 19 25.45 3.33 17.16
CA GLY A 19 25.60 4.41 18.15
C GLY A 19 25.00 5.75 17.74
N ARG A 20 24.45 5.86 16.52
CA ARG A 20 23.80 7.07 16.03
C ARG A 20 22.26 6.96 16.13
N PRO A 21 21.57 7.94 16.75
CA PRO A 21 20.11 7.94 16.87
C PRO A 21 19.41 7.90 15.51
N VAL A 22 18.26 7.22 15.43
CA VAL A 22 17.47 7.10 14.19
C VAL A 22 17.04 8.48 13.67
N ASP A 23 16.69 9.42 14.54
CA ASP A 23 16.30 10.78 14.12
C ASP A 23 17.44 11.52 13.41
N ALA A 24 18.68 11.35 13.88
CA ALA A 24 19.85 11.93 13.23
C ALA A 24 20.14 11.26 11.87
N TRP A 25 19.80 9.98 11.70
CA TRP A 25 19.84 9.31 10.40
C TRP A 25 18.77 9.86 9.46
N ILE A 26 17.55 10.04 9.95
CA ILE A 26 16.43 10.59 9.17
C ILE A 26 16.79 11.99 8.68
N GLU A 27 17.32 12.86 9.53
CA GLU A 27 17.72 14.23 9.16
C GLU A 27 18.77 14.24 8.05
N GLU A 28 19.84 13.45 8.18
CA GLU A 28 20.90 13.37 7.17
C GLU A 28 20.42 12.75 5.85
N LEU A 29 19.60 11.71 5.93
CA LEU A 29 19.15 10.99 4.74
C LEU A 29 18.03 11.72 3.99
N SER A 30 17.21 12.51 4.69
CA SER A 30 16.01 13.14 4.11
C SER A 30 16.24 13.90 2.80
N PRO A 31 17.29 14.72 2.63
CA PRO A 31 17.57 15.40 1.37
C PRO A 31 17.81 14.46 0.17
N TYR A 32 18.17 13.20 0.42
CA TYR A 32 18.47 12.20 -0.60
C TYR A 32 17.27 11.30 -0.95
N TYR A 33 16.15 11.41 -0.21
CA TYR A 33 14.94 10.62 -0.44
C TYR A 33 13.79 11.51 -0.94
N ALA A 34 13.59 11.49 -2.26
CA ALA A 34 12.45 12.15 -2.90
C ALA A 34 11.15 11.42 -2.56
N ALA A 35 10.18 12.15 -2.02
CA ALA A 35 8.86 11.64 -1.67
C ALA A 35 7.85 12.78 -1.62
N SER A 36 6.60 12.51 -1.98
CA SER A 36 5.53 13.52 -1.95
C SER A 36 5.07 13.89 -0.54
N ASN A 37 5.36 13.05 0.46
CA ASN A 37 5.04 13.29 1.86
C ASN A 37 6.01 12.59 2.82
N GLU A 38 5.98 13.02 4.08
CA GLU A 38 6.89 12.53 5.13
C GLU A 38 6.70 11.05 5.42
N THR A 39 5.46 10.55 5.45
CA THR A 39 5.18 9.12 5.69
C THR A 39 5.90 8.22 4.67
N THR A 40 5.91 8.65 3.41
CA THR A 40 6.57 7.95 2.31
C THR A 40 8.09 8.05 2.38
N ARG A 41 8.59 9.24 2.75
CA ARG A 41 10.02 9.44 2.98
C ARG A 41 10.53 8.52 4.09
N LEU A 42 9.83 8.47 5.22
CA LEU A 42 10.18 7.62 6.37
C LEU A 42 10.08 6.13 6.05
N ARG A 43 9.09 5.72 5.25
CA ARG A 43 9.00 4.35 4.71
C ARG A 43 10.27 3.98 3.95
N ASP A 44 10.72 4.84 3.05
CA ASP A 44 11.88 4.57 2.21
C ASP A 44 13.18 4.65 3.02
N ILE A 45 13.37 5.66 3.86
CA ILE A 45 14.53 5.72 4.77
C ILE A 45 14.55 4.44 5.64
N GLY A 46 13.44 4.08 6.26
CA GLY A 46 13.33 2.90 7.12
C GLY A 46 13.64 1.58 6.39
N ALA A 47 13.22 1.43 5.14
CA ALA A 47 13.48 0.24 4.34
C ALA A 47 14.97 0.05 3.98
N PHE A 48 15.75 1.14 4.00
CA PHE A 48 17.17 1.13 3.63
C PHE A 48 18.11 1.47 4.80
N LEU A 49 17.57 1.86 5.96
CA LEU A 49 18.35 2.30 7.13
C LEU A 49 19.40 1.27 7.58
N GLY A 50 19.07 -0.01 7.51
CA GLY A 50 20.00 -1.09 7.89
C GLY A 50 21.15 -1.35 6.90
N ARG A 51 21.15 -0.72 5.73
CA ARG A 51 22.19 -0.93 4.71
C ARG A 51 23.48 -0.20 5.05
N GLY A 52 24.60 -0.80 4.69
CA GLY A 52 25.93 -0.26 4.93
C GLY A 52 27.00 -1.30 4.59
N SER A 53 28.25 -1.01 4.93
CA SER A 53 29.37 -1.96 4.76
C SER A 53 29.09 -3.27 5.50
N CYS A 54 29.47 -4.40 4.87
CA CYS A 54 29.35 -5.71 5.51
C CYS A 54 30.19 -5.78 6.78
N GLY A 55 29.71 -6.56 7.75
CA GLY A 55 30.37 -6.72 9.05
C GLY A 55 29.43 -6.49 10.22
N LYS A 56 30.02 -6.33 11.42
CA LYS A 56 29.27 -6.12 12.65
C LYS A 56 28.60 -4.75 12.66
N SER A 57 27.41 -4.70 13.24
CA SER A 57 26.62 -3.49 13.47
C SER A 57 25.91 -3.62 14.80
N THR A 58 25.64 -2.50 15.45
CA THR A 58 24.98 -2.46 16.75
C THR A 58 23.63 -1.76 16.63
N LEU A 59 22.59 -2.39 17.17
CA LEU A 59 21.26 -1.81 17.28
C LEU A 59 20.97 -1.50 18.75
N SER A 60 20.62 -0.26 19.03
CA SER A 60 19.96 0.10 20.30
C SER A 60 18.45 -0.03 20.09
N LEU A 61 17.82 -0.86 20.91
CA LEU A 61 16.41 -1.22 20.81
C LEU A 61 15.69 -0.89 22.11
N ARG A 62 14.38 -0.72 22.03
CA ARG A 62 13.48 -0.68 23.18
C ARG A 62 12.33 -1.66 23.00
N ARG A 63 12.10 -2.52 24.00
CA ARG A 63 10.97 -3.45 24.08
C ARG A 63 10.08 -3.06 25.26
N GLY A 64 8.98 -2.36 24.99
CA GLY A 64 8.21 -1.72 26.07
C GLY A 64 9.07 -0.63 26.74
N ASP A 65 9.40 -0.78 28.01
CA ASP A 65 10.29 0.12 28.75
C ASP A 65 11.72 -0.45 28.93
N ASP A 66 12.01 -1.61 28.36
CA ASP A 66 13.29 -2.32 28.51
C ASP A 66 14.28 -1.92 27.39
N PRO A 67 15.35 -1.16 27.69
CA PRO A 67 16.39 -0.84 26.71
C PRO A 67 17.30 -2.05 26.47
N ARG A 68 17.65 -2.29 25.21
CA ARG A 68 18.47 -3.42 24.78
C ARG A 68 19.51 -2.97 23.76
N SER A 69 20.64 -3.67 23.75
CA SER A 69 21.66 -3.54 22.71
C SER A 69 21.88 -4.90 22.08
N VAL A 70 21.86 -4.96 20.75
CA VAL A 70 22.02 -6.20 19.98
C VAL A 70 23.09 -6.00 18.93
N GLU A 71 24.09 -6.89 18.93
CA GLU A 71 25.05 -6.99 17.83
C GLU A 71 24.44 -7.84 16.71
N VAL A 72 24.41 -7.28 15.50
CA VAL A 72 23.96 -7.95 14.28
C VAL A 72 25.08 -7.92 13.24
N SER A 73 24.96 -8.75 12.21
CA SER A 73 25.87 -8.71 11.06
C SER A 73 25.12 -8.22 9.82
N ARG A 74 25.65 -7.17 9.18
CA ARG A 74 25.25 -6.80 7.82
C ARG A 74 25.81 -7.83 6.87
N LEU A 75 24.92 -8.49 6.15
CA LEU A 75 25.25 -9.55 5.21
C LEU A 75 25.33 -9.02 3.79
N GLU A 76 26.24 -9.58 3.02
CA GLU A 76 26.28 -9.36 1.57
C GLU A 76 25.07 -10.04 0.92
N GLY A 77 24.38 -9.32 0.02
CA GLY A 77 23.30 -9.91 -0.76
C GLY A 77 22.18 -8.95 -1.10
N ARG A 78 21.16 -9.50 -1.76
CA ARG A 78 19.93 -8.74 -2.05
C ARG A 78 19.13 -8.57 -0.77
N PRO A 79 18.47 -7.41 -0.58
CA PRO A 79 17.54 -7.23 0.52
C PRO A 79 16.49 -8.35 0.50
N PRO A 80 16.05 -8.84 1.66
CA PRO A 80 15.00 -9.85 1.72
C PRO A 80 13.74 -9.33 1.04
N ARG A 81 12.99 -10.23 0.40
CA ARG A 81 11.70 -9.91 -0.22
C ARG A 81 10.80 -9.27 0.85
N VAL A 82 10.24 -8.09 0.55
CA VAL A 82 9.27 -7.44 1.43
C VAL A 82 8.13 -8.43 1.68
N LEU A 83 7.88 -8.74 2.96
CA LEU A 83 6.80 -9.63 3.32
C LEU A 83 5.47 -9.00 2.90
N PRO A 84 4.56 -9.76 2.28
CA PRO A 84 3.22 -9.27 1.99
C PRO A 84 2.56 -8.73 3.25
N ARG A 85 1.96 -7.54 3.15
CA ARG A 85 1.18 -6.91 4.25
C ARG A 85 -0.28 -7.34 4.27
N ASP A 86 -0.72 -8.03 3.22
CA ASP A 86 -2.03 -8.66 3.15
C ASP A 86 -2.11 -9.94 3.99
N ARG A 87 -3.34 -10.43 4.13
CA ARG A 87 -3.63 -11.66 4.86
C ARG A 87 -3.13 -12.88 4.07
N PRO A 88 -2.46 -13.86 4.70
CA PRO A 88 -2.03 -15.08 4.02
C PRO A 88 -3.25 -15.89 3.53
N GLY A 89 -3.00 -16.78 2.58
CA GLY A 89 -4.04 -17.61 1.95
C GLY A 89 -4.52 -17.06 0.60
N ASP A 90 -5.73 -17.46 0.21
CA ASP A 90 -6.31 -17.18 -1.09
C ASP A 90 -6.60 -15.68 -1.31
N THR A 91 -6.70 -15.28 -2.59
CA THR A 91 -7.05 -13.93 -3.03
C THR A 91 -8.37 -13.45 -2.43
N PHE A 92 -9.37 -14.34 -2.37
CA PHE A 92 -10.67 -14.08 -1.76
C PHE A 92 -10.89 -14.99 -0.56
N GLN A 93 -11.38 -14.42 0.53
CA GLN A 93 -11.67 -15.13 1.78
C GLN A 93 -12.99 -14.63 2.36
N LEU A 94 -13.80 -15.54 2.91
CA LEU A 94 -14.83 -15.15 3.87
C LEU A 94 -14.19 -15.14 5.25
N LEU A 95 -14.06 -13.96 5.86
CA LEU A 95 -13.58 -13.83 7.24
C LEU A 95 -14.66 -14.27 8.23
N SER A 96 -15.91 -14.09 7.84
CA SER A 96 -17.11 -14.59 8.50
C SER A 96 -18.25 -14.71 7.45
N PRO A 97 -19.44 -15.22 7.81
CA PRO A 97 -20.60 -15.16 6.92
C PRO A 97 -21.00 -13.73 6.52
N GLU A 98 -20.60 -12.71 7.29
CA GLU A 98 -20.98 -11.31 7.05
C GLU A 98 -19.87 -10.47 6.41
N VAL A 99 -18.62 -10.95 6.38
CA VAL A 99 -17.47 -10.16 5.92
C VAL A 99 -16.62 -10.94 4.93
N ALA A 100 -16.56 -10.44 3.70
CA ALA A 100 -15.62 -10.87 2.68
C ALA A 100 -14.32 -10.05 2.74
N TYR A 101 -13.23 -10.67 2.30
CA TYR A 101 -11.91 -10.08 2.17
C TYR A 101 -11.34 -10.40 0.79
N LEU A 102 -10.81 -9.39 0.12
CA LEU A 102 -10.21 -9.47 -1.20
C LEU A 102 -8.85 -8.75 -1.18
N LYS A 103 -7.76 -9.48 -1.37
CA LYS A 103 -6.43 -8.86 -1.52
C LYS A 103 -6.08 -8.65 -2.98
N LEU A 104 -5.54 -7.48 -3.30
CA LEU A 104 -5.22 -7.13 -4.68
C LEU A 104 -3.83 -7.60 -5.14
N SER A 105 -2.97 -8.03 -4.22
CA SER A 105 -1.62 -8.55 -4.52
C SER A 105 -1.58 -9.84 -5.33
N SER A 106 -2.71 -10.57 -5.40
CA SER A 106 -2.86 -11.81 -6.15
C SER A 106 -4.18 -11.84 -6.94
N ILE A 107 -4.75 -10.66 -7.22
CA ILE A 107 -5.98 -10.52 -7.98
C ILE A 107 -5.79 -10.94 -9.44
N ARG A 108 -6.84 -11.54 -10.00
CA ARG A 108 -7.00 -11.76 -11.43
C ARG A 108 -8.34 -11.18 -11.85
N ALA A 109 -8.34 -10.32 -12.85
CA ALA A 109 -9.54 -9.60 -13.28
C ALA A 109 -10.65 -10.54 -13.76
N GLN A 110 -10.27 -11.67 -14.39
CA GLN A 110 -11.20 -12.69 -14.87
C GLN A 110 -12.01 -13.37 -13.75
N ASP A 111 -11.46 -13.46 -12.54
CA ASP A 111 -12.10 -14.17 -11.41
C ASP A 111 -13.03 -13.25 -10.60
N LEU A 112 -13.03 -11.94 -10.92
CA LEU A 112 -13.66 -10.90 -10.11
C LEU A 112 -15.17 -11.07 -9.97
N ALA A 113 -15.86 -11.47 -11.04
CA ALA A 113 -17.29 -11.76 -10.99
C ALA A 113 -17.59 -12.84 -9.95
N GLY A 114 -16.85 -13.96 -10.00
CA GLY A 114 -17.01 -15.05 -9.03
C GLY A 114 -16.68 -14.65 -7.59
N TYR A 115 -15.71 -13.77 -7.37
CA TYR A 115 -15.43 -13.24 -6.03
C TYR A 115 -16.60 -12.41 -5.49
N LEU A 116 -17.20 -11.56 -6.33
CA LEU A 116 -18.35 -10.75 -5.90
C LEU A 116 -19.63 -11.56 -5.74
N ASP A 117 -19.86 -12.58 -6.57
CA ASP A 117 -20.99 -13.50 -6.39
C ASP A 117 -20.90 -14.21 -5.05
N ARG A 118 -19.69 -14.67 -4.67
CA ARG A 118 -19.45 -15.27 -3.35
C ARG A 118 -19.56 -14.27 -2.19
N ALA A 119 -19.40 -12.98 -2.46
CA ALA A 119 -19.57 -11.92 -1.48
C ALA A 119 -21.01 -11.39 -1.41
N ALA A 120 -21.91 -11.77 -2.33
CA ALA A 120 -23.18 -11.08 -2.56
C ALA A 120 -24.04 -10.91 -1.30
N GLU A 121 -24.04 -11.91 -0.42
CA GLU A 121 -24.81 -11.93 0.83
C GLU A 121 -24.06 -11.36 2.04
N THR A 122 -22.79 -10.98 1.86
CA THR A 122 -22.01 -10.37 2.94
C THR A 122 -22.43 -8.91 3.17
N ARG A 123 -22.30 -8.45 4.41
CA ARG A 123 -22.57 -7.05 4.79
C ARG A 123 -21.39 -6.13 4.44
N GLY A 124 -20.18 -6.68 4.43
CA GLY A 124 -18.94 -5.93 4.25
C GLY A 124 -17.93 -6.64 3.37
N LEU A 125 -17.31 -5.89 2.46
CA LEU A 125 -16.16 -6.33 1.67
C LEU A 125 -14.94 -5.49 2.05
N VAL A 126 -13.89 -6.15 2.52
CA VAL A 126 -12.58 -5.53 2.74
C VAL A 126 -11.74 -5.72 1.48
N VAL A 127 -11.35 -4.63 0.82
CA VAL A 127 -10.42 -4.65 -0.32
C VAL A 127 -9.06 -4.18 0.16
N ASP A 128 -8.05 -5.06 0.11
CA ASP A 128 -6.72 -4.79 0.66
C ASP A 128 -5.74 -4.32 -0.42
N LEU A 129 -5.40 -3.02 -0.37
CA LEU A 129 -4.45 -2.30 -1.22
C LEU A 129 -3.14 -1.96 -0.48
N ARG A 130 -2.89 -2.58 0.68
CA ARG A 130 -1.62 -2.44 1.41
C ARG A 130 -0.46 -3.20 0.75
N ASN A 131 -0.71 -3.82 -0.39
CA ASN A 131 0.28 -4.36 -1.32
C ASN A 131 -0.09 -3.90 -2.74
N TYR A 132 0.90 -3.84 -3.63
CA TYR A 132 0.67 -3.43 -5.01
C TYR A 132 -0.25 -4.42 -5.75
N PRO A 133 -1.27 -3.96 -6.50
CA PRO A 133 -2.13 -4.84 -7.28
C PRO A 133 -1.35 -5.69 -8.28
N SER A 134 -1.67 -6.98 -8.42
CA SER A 134 -1.05 -7.85 -9.44
C SER A 134 -1.60 -7.60 -10.85
N GLU A 135 -2.84 -7.10 -10.95
CA GLU A 135 -3.48 -6.74 -12.22
C GLU A 135 -4.25 -5.42 -12.06
N SER A 136 -4.46 -4.73 -13.18
CA SER A 136 -5.28 -3.53 -13.22
C SER A 136 -6.76 -3.88 -13.09
N VAL A 137 -7.35 -3.53 -11.95
CA VAL A 137 -8.77 -3.74 -11.65
C VAL A 137 -9.54 -2.45 -11.43
N VAL A 138 -8.94 -1.29 -11.74
CA VAL A 138 -9.54 0.05 -11.57
C VAL A 138 -10.97 0.08 -12.12
N PHE A 139 -11.13 -0.25 -13.40
CA PHE A 139 -12.44 -0.30 -14.04
C PHE A 139 -13.18 -1.61 -13.74
N ALA A 140 -12.49 -2.76 -13.76
CA ALA A 140 -13.14 -4.05 -13.56
C ALA A 140 -13.85 -4.13 -12.19
N LEU A 141 -13.21 -3.67 -11.12
CA LEU A 141 -13.81 -3.63 -9.78
C LEU A 141 -14.59 -2.35 -9.55
N GLY A 142 -14.07 -1.17 -9.92
CA GLY A 142 -14.76 0.10 -9.68
C GLY A 142 -16.18 0.14 -10.26
N ARG A 143 -16.37 -0.37 -11.50
CA ARG A 143 -17.68 -0.46 -12.16
C ARG A 143 -18.69 -1.35 -11.44
N ARG A 144 -18.20 -2.30 -10.64
CA ARG A 144 -19.03 -3.22 -9.83
C ARG A 144 -19.37 -2.66 -8.45
N LEU A 145 -18.84 -1.49 -8.10
CA LEU A 145 -19.12 -0.80 -6.83
C LEU A 145 -20.01 0.44 -7.00
N VAL A 146 -20.38 0.81 -8.22
CA VAL A 146 -21.21 1.98 -8.53
C VAL A 146 -22.57 1.58 -9.12
N GLU A 147 -23.59 2.42 -8.91
CA GLU A 147 -24.98 2.14 -9.34
C GLU A 147 -25.44 3.03 -10.51
N LYS A 148 -24.65 4.05 -10.87
CA LYS A 148 -24.85 4.96 -12.01
C LYS A 148 -23.48 5.39 -12.57
N PRO A 149 -23.41 5.95 -13.79
CA PRO A 149 -22.17 6.52 -14.31
C PRO A 149 -21.56 7.48 -13.29
N THR A 150 -20.34 7.18 -12.83
CA THR A 150 -19.70 7.90 -11.72
C THR A 150 -18.29 8.33 -12.11
N PRO A 151 -18.03 9.64 -12.29
CA PRO A 151 -16.68 10.16 -12.46
C PRO A 151 -15.81 9.88 -11.25
N PHE A 152 -14.54 9.53 -11.44
CA PHE A 152 -13.62 9.23 -10.32
C PHE A 152 -12.22 9.86 -10.45
N ALA A 153 -11.79 10.21 -11.66
CA ALA A 153 -10.50 10.82 -11.90
C ALA A 153 -10.56 11.78 -13.10
N ARG A 154 -9.63 12.73 -13.15
CA ARG A 154 -9.43 13.66 -14.27
C ARG A 154 -7.95 13.94 -14.38
N PHE A 155 -7.45 14.06 -15.60
CA PHE A 155 -6.02 14.30 -15.86
C PHE A 155 -5.83 15.64 -16.54
N THR A 156 -4.59 16.13 -16.53
CA THR A 156 -4.15 17.23 -17.38
C THR A 156 -3.30 16.69 -18.52
N GLU A 157 -3.45 17.24 -19.71
CA GLU A 157 -2.60 16.97 -20.87
C GLU A 157 -1.90 18.26 -21.31
N GLY A 158 -0.69 18.12 -21.87
CA GLY A 158 0.05 19.26 -22.40
C GLY A 158 -0.55 19.72 -23.72
N ASP A 159 -0.68 21.04 -23.89
CA ASP A 159 -1.10 21.63 -25.15
C ASP A 159 0.10 21.68 -26.12
N LEU A 160 0.03 20.92 -27.21
CA LEU A 160 1.10 20.85 -28.21
C LEU A 160 1.20 22.13 -29.05
N ASP A 161 0.11 22.89 -29.15
CA ASP A 161 0.08 24.18 -29.87
C ASP A 161 0.54 25.34 -28.97
N SER A 162 0.57 25.13 -27.64
CA SER A 162 1.02 26.12 -26.66
C SER A 162 1.96 25.52 -25.60
N PRO A 163 3.28 25.43 -25.88
CA PRO A 163 4.26 24.83 -24.97
C PRO A 163 4.23 25.47 -23.57
N GLY A 164 4.03 24.63 -22.55
CA GLY A 164 3.92 25.04 -21.15
C GLY A 164 2.47 25.25 -20.66
N ALA A 165 1.48 25.21 -21.55
CA ALA A 165 0.07 25.16 -21.17
C ALA A 165 -0.40 23.71 -20.96
N PHE A 166 -1.36 23.55 -20.04
CA PHE A 166 -2.01 22.29 -19.74
C PHE A 166 -3.53 22.48 -19.75
N THR A 167 -4.24 21.53 -20.34
CA THR A 167 -5.70 21.49 -20.34
C THR A 167 -6.17 20.27 -19.57
N TRP A 168 -7.36 20.36 -18.97
CA TRP A 168 -7.95 19.22 -18.31
C TRP A 168 -8.64 18.31 -19.33
N THR A 169 -8.42 17.00 -19.24
CA THR A 169 -9.15 15.99 -20.00
C THR A 169 -10.63 15.95 -19.60
N GLU A 170 -11.47 15.22 -20.33
CA GLU A 170 -12.75 14.80 -19.77
C GLU A 170 -12.52 13.87 -18.55
N PRO A 171 -13.43 13.87 -17.55
CA PRO A 171 -13.34 12.95 -16.43
C PRO A 171 -13.43 11.50 -16.90
N LEU A 172 -12.66 10.61 -16.27
CA LEU A 172 -12.87 9.18 -16.41
C LEU A 172 -14.07 8.74 -15.57
N VAL A 173 -14.92 7.94 -16.19
CA VAL A 173 -16.21 7.51 -15.64
C VAL A 173 -16.24 6.00 -15.44
N LEU A 174 -16.74 5.58 -14.29
CA LEU A 174 -17.12 4.20 -14.00
C LEU A 174 -18.55 3.97 -14.46
N GLU A 175 -18.70 3.21 -15.54
CA GLU A 175 -20.00 2.72 -16.02
C GLU A 175 -20.42 1.47 -15.24
N PRO A 176 -21.59 1.43 -14.57
CA PRO A 176 -22.02 0.30 -13.77
C PRO A 176 -21.97 -1.04 -14.52
N GLN A 177 -21.47 -2.08 -13.85
CA GLN A 177 -21.37 -3.42 -14.41
C GLN A 177 -21.80 -4.48 -13.40
N ALA A 178 -22.51 -5.51 -13.87
CA ALA A 178 -22.88 -6.67 -13.06
C ALA A 178 -21.72 -7.69 -12.95
N PRO A 179 -21.63 -8.46 -11.85
CA PRO A 179 -22.41 -8.31 -10.61
C PRO A 179 -22.02 -7.04 -9.85
N THR A 180 -23.01 -6.33 -9.31
CA THR A 180 -22.79 -5.12 -8.49
C THR A 180 -22.81 -5.49 -7.02
N TYR A 181 -21.74 -5.19 -6.29
CA TYR A 181 -21.69 -5.44 -4.86
C TYR A 181 -22.44 -4.36 -4.08
N ARG A 182 -23.42 -4.78 -3.26
CA ARG A 182 -24.34 -3.87 -2.57
C ARG A 182 -24.07 -3.68 -1.08
N GLY A 183 -23.11 -4.40 -0.51
CA GLY A 183 -22.68 -4.18 0.87
C GLY A 183 -21.78 -2.96 1.06
N ASN A 184 -21.28 -2.79 2.29
CA ASN A 184 -20.28 -1.79 2.63
C ASN A 184 -18.89 -2.22 2.13
N VAL A 185 -18.05 -1.26 1.72
CA VAL A 185 -16.70 -1.55 1.25
C VAL A 185 -15.68 -0.79 2.10
N ALA A 186 -14.72 -1.52 2.68
CA ALA A 186 -13.57 -0.93 3.36
C ALA A 186 -12.32 -1.13 2.50
N ILE A 187 -11.69 -0.06 2.08
CA ILE A 187 -10.49 -0.07 1.23
C ILE A 187 -9.28 0.17 2.14
N LEU A 188 -8.45 -0.86 2.34
CA LEU A 188 -7.26 -0.76 3.18
C LEU A 188 -6.10 -0.21 2.38
N VAL A 189 -5.55 0.92 2.82
CA VAL A 189 -4.36 1.54 2.22
C VAL A 189 -3.25 1.71 3.26
N SER A 190 -2.02 1.92 2.80
CA SER A 190 -0.94 2.35 3.69
C SER A 190 0.11 3.16 2.93
N GLU A 191 1.20 3.50 3.59
CA GLU A 191 2.35 4.22 3.03
C GLU A 191 3.02 3.50 1.85
N VAL A 192 2.73 2.22 1.61
CA VAL A 192 3.19 1.47 0.42
C VAL A 192 2.21 1.55 -0.76
N SER A 193 0.98 2.02 -0.54
CA SER A 193 0.01 2.24 -1.62
C SER A 193 0.49 3.44 -2.43
N ILE A 194 0.99 3.20 -3.63
CA ILE A 194 1.59 4.18 -4.55
C ILE A 194 1.05 4.00 -5.96
N SER A 195 1.01 5.06 -6.76
CA SER A 195 0.75 5.00 -8.21
C SER A 195 -0.55 4.24 -8.52
N HIS A 196 -0.47 3.11 -9.21
CA HIS A 196 -1.63 2.33 -9.60
C HIS A 196 -2.50 1.87 -8.42
N ALA A 197 -1.92 1.66 -7.24
CA ALA A 197 -2.68 1.36 -6.04
C ALA A 197 -3.52 2.56 -5.57
N GLU A 198 -3.00 3.78 -5.67
CA GLU A 198 -3.72 5.02 -5.33
C GLU A 198 -4.83 5.29 -6.34
N TYR A 199 -4.53 5.16 -7.64
CA TYR A 199 -5.50 5.27 -8.70
C TYR A 199 -6.65 4.25 -8.56
N THR A 200 -6.31 3.01 -8.17
CA THR A 200 -7.31 2.00 -7.84
C THR A 200 -8.15 2.44 -6.63
N ALA A 201 -7.53 2.91 -5.54
CA ALA A 201 -8.26 3.37 -4.36
C ALA A 201 -9.23 4.52 -4.70
N MET A 202 -8.85 5.44 -5.58
CA MET A 202 -9.73 6.52 -6.07
C MET A 202 -10.97 5.97 -6.76
N ALA A 203 -10.80 5.02 -7.69
CA ALA A 203 -11.92 4.39 -8.39
C ALA A 203 -12.84 3.63 -7.43
N LEU A 204 -12.28 2.87 -6.49
CA LEU A 204 -13.08 2.10 -5.53
C LEU A 204 -13.84 3.02 -4.57
N ARG A 205 -13.23 4.13 -4.13
CA ARG A 205 -13.83 5.11 -3.24
C ARG A 205 -15.02 5.85 -3.88
N ALA A 206 -15.12 5.87 -5.21
CA ALA A 206 -16.27 6.43 -5.90
C ALA A 206 -17.57 5.64 -5.65
N GLY A 207 -17.49 4.40 -5.17
CA GLY A 207 -18.64 3.62 -4.73
C GLY A 207 -19.36 4.28 -3.54
N PRO A 208 -20.70 4.38 -3.52
CA PRO A 208 -21.44 5.15 -2.52
C PRO A 208 -21.35 4.60 -1.08
N ARG A 209 -20.89 3.35 -0.91
CA ARG A 209 -20.71 2.68 0.39
C ARG A 209 -19.25 2.35 0.68
N ALA A 210 -18.33 2.98 -0.03
CA ALA A 210 -16.90 2.75 0.12
C ALA A 210 -16.27 3.75 1.09
N VAL A 211 -15.42 3.26 1.99
CA VAL A 211 -14.58 4.07 2.88
C VAL A 211 -13.13 3.64 2.76
N VAL A 212 -12.22 4.60 2.74
CA VAL A 212 -10.77 4.33 2.80
C VAL A 212 -10.33 4.32 4.25
N VAL A 213 -9.58 3.28 4.64
CA VAL A 213 -9.11 3.04 6.00
C VAL A 213 -7.62 2.71 5.97
N GLY A 214 -6.82 3.32 6.84
CA GLY A 214 -5.39 3.03 6.92
C GLY A 214 -4.55 4.26 7.22
N SER A 215 -3.30 4.24 6.75
CA SER A 215 -2.36 5.37 6.83
C SER A 215 -2.26 6.12 5.49
N THR A 216 -1.63 7.30 5.53
CA THR A 216 -1.35 8.14 4.35
C THR A 216 -0.67 7.32 3.26
N THR A 217 -1.19 7.40 2.02
CA THR A 217 -0.60 6.77 0.83
C THR A 217 0.62 7.54 0.34
N ALA A 218 1.25 7.07 -0.73
CA ALA A 218 2.48 7.68 -1.23
C ALA A 218 2.31 9.12 -1.76
N GLY A 219 1.10 9.51 -2.14
CA GLY A 219 0.82 10.79 -2.81
C GLY A 219 1.50 10.87 -4.18
N ALA A 220 1.58 9.75 -4.90
CA ALA A 220 2.31 9.64 -6.16
C ALA A 220 1.51 8.83 -7.18
N ASP A 221 0.23 9.19 -7.35
CA ASP A 221 -0.54 8.78 -8.52
C ASP A 221 0.08 9.42 -9.77
N GLY A 222 0.43 8.58 -10.74
CA GLY A 222 1.21 8.96 -11.90
C GLY A 222 1.25 7.84 -12.92
N ASN A 223 1.52 8.21 -14.17
CA ASN A 223 1.59 7.32 -15.31
C ASN A 223 3.05 7.31 -15.80
N VAL A 224 3.86 6.39 -15.24
CA VAL A 224 5.28 6.19 -15.58
C VAL A 224 5.42 4.99 -16.51
#